data_AF-A0A3M1XFM0-F1
#
_entry.id   AF-A0A3M1XFM0-F1
#
_cell.length_a   1.000
_cell.length_b   1.000
_cell.length_c   1.000
_cell.angle_alpha   90.00
_cell.angle_beta   90.00
_cell.angle_gamma   90.00
#
_symmetry.space_group_name_H-M   'P 1'
#
loop_
_entity.id
_entity.type
_entity.pdbx_description
1 polymer ?
#
loop_
_entity_poly.entity_id
_entity_poly.type
_entity_poly.pdbx_seq_one_letter_code
_entity_poly.pdbx_strand_id
1 'polypeptide(L)'
;PLVAGYLSRKMIIRSKGEEWFKEKFLHVLTPITIIALLITLVLLFSFKGDVIVANPLTILWIAIPLFIQTNLIFWLAYGLAKMLHLEYEDAAPSAMIGASNHFEVAIATATLLFGLSSGAALATVVGVLIEVPVMLMLVKICLKTKHWFRDVLGGLDLHEAVAQVMNDVRALQQEVKNLQTKLGSRS
;
A
#
# COMPACT_ATOMS: atom_id res chain seq x y z
N PRO A 1 8.80 18.69 -6.56
CA PRO A 1 8.24 17.56 -7.36
C PRO A 1 6.72 17.38 -7.23
N LEU A 2 6.19 17.19 -6.01
CA LEU A 2 4.76 17.01 -5.75
C LEU A 2 3.89 18.18 -6.25
N VAL A 3 4.26 19.42 -5.91
CA VAL A 3 3.55 20.62 -6.38
C VAL A 3 3.54 20.71 -7.91
N ALA A 4 4.68 20.44 -8.55
CA ALA A 4 4.78 20.42 -10.01
C ALA A 4 3.89 19.32 -10.64
N GLY A 5 3.81 18.15 -10.01
CA GLY A 5 2.91 17.06 -10.43
C GLY A 5 1.43 17.40 -10.25
N TYR A 6 1.06 18.10 -9.18
CA TYR A 6 -0.30 18.59 -8.98
C TYR A 6 -0.69 19.63 -10.03
N LEU A 7 0.21 20.59 -10.29
CA LEU A 7 0.01 21.63 -11.29
C LEU A 7 -0.08 21.04 -12.70
N SER A 8 0.81 20.10 -13.05
CA SER A 8 0.77 19.42 -14.35
C SER A 8 -0.52 18.62 -14.53
N ARG A 9 -0.97 17.87 -13.51
CA ARG A 9 -2.29 17.21 -13.52
C ARG A 9 -3.42 18.19 -13.79
N LYS A 10 -3.48 19.30 -13.07
CA LYS A 10 -4.55 20.31 -13.21
C LYS A 10 -4.54 20.96 -14.59
N MET A 11 -3.37 21.28 -15.13
CA MET A 11 -3.23 21.88 -16.46
C MET A 11 -3.57 20.89 -17.59
N ILE A 12 -3.11 19.64 -17.49
CA ILE A 12 -3.34 18.60 -18.51
C ILE A 12 -4.81 18.20 -18.55
N ILE A 13 -5.46 18.00 -17.40
CA ILE A 13 -6.89 17.69 -17.35
C ILE A 13 -7.72 18.84 -17.94
N ARG A 14 -7.35 20.09 -17.64
CA ARG A 14 -8.03 21.27 -18.19
C ARG A 14 -7.85 21.42 -19.69
N SER A 15 -6.72 20.98 -20.25
CA SER A 15 -6.43 21.12 -21.69
C SER A 15 -6.84 19.93 -22.54
N LYS A 16 -6.79 18.70 -22.01
CA LYS A 16 -6.94 17.45 -22.78
C LYS A 16 -7.99 16.48 -22.22
N GLY A 17 -8.64 16.83 -21.11
CA GLY A 17 -9.64 15.99 -20.45
C GLY A 17 -9.05 14.92 -19.54
N GLU A 18 -9.88 14.33 -18.68
CA GLU A 18 -9.46 13.28 -17.74
C GLU A 18 -9.09 11.95 -18.42
N GLU A 19 -9.78 11.63 -19.52
CA GLU A 19 -9.60 10.36 -20.24
C GLU A 19 -8.20 10.28 -20.86
N TRP A 20 -7.75 11.36 -21.51
CA TRP A 20 -6.39 11.46 -22.07
C TRP A 20 -5.31 11.40 -21.00
N PHE A 21 -5.55 12.01 -19.82
CA PHE A 21 -4.63 11.95 -18.68
C PHE A 21 -4.47 10.49 -18.20
N LYS A 22 -5.58 9.77 -18.01
CA LYS A 22 -5.57 8.38 -17.53
C LYS A 22 -4.96 7.41 -18.54
N GLU A 23 -5.33 7.50 -19.81
CA GLU A 23 -4.93 6.49 -20.80
C GLU A 23 -3.56 6.74 -21.43
N LYS A 24 -3.16 8.00 -21.65
CA LYS A 24 -1.89 8.32 -22.33
C LYS A 24 -0.83 8.81 -21.38
N PHE A 25 -1.14 9.79 -20.54
CA PHE A 25 -0.12 10.42 -19.69
C PHE A 25 0.36 9.48 -18.58
N LEU A 26 -0.54 8.81 -17.87
CA LEU A 26 -0.16 7.84 -16.83
C LEU A 26 0.59 6.62 -17.42
N HIS A 27 0.15 6.11 -18.57
CA HIS A 27 0.77 4.94 -19.19
C HIS A 27 2.22 5.20 -19.64
N VAL A 28 2.54 6.44 -20.02
CA VAL A 28 3.92 6.85 -20.35
C VAL A 28 4.77 7.05 -19.09
N LEU A 29 4.18 7.52 -17.98
CA LEU A 29 4.92 7.76 -16.73
C LEU A 29 5.34 6.48 -16.02
N THR A 30 4.55 5.40 -16.09
CA THR A 30 4.88 4.12 -15.46
C THR A 30 6.26 3.57 -15.86
N PRO A 31 6.58 3.36 -17.16
CA PRO A 31 7.89 2.85 -17.55
C PRO A 31 9.02 3.85 -17.26
N ILE A 32 8.78 5.16 -17.38
CA ILE A 32 9.79 6.18 -17.06
C ILE A 32 10.20 6.09 -15.59
N THR A 33 9.24 5.94 -14.69
CA THR A 33 9.50 5.83 -13.25
C THR A 33 10.31 4.58 -12.93
N ILE A 34 9.93 3.43 -13.51
CA ILE A 34 10.66 2.17 -13.34
C ILE A 34 12.10 2.32 -13.83
N ILE A 35 12.31 2.89 -15.02
CA ILE A 35 13.66 3.10 -15.59
C ILE A 35 14.48 4.04 -14.70
N ALA A 36 13.92 5.16 -14.23
CA ALA A 36 14.63 6.11 -13.38
C ALA A 36 15.06 5.48 -12.03
N LEU A 37 14.16 4.71 -11.41
CA LEU A 37 14.46 3.96 -10.18
C LEU A 37 15.55 2.92 -10.43
N LEU A 38 15.46 2.17 -11.54
CA LEU A 38 16.44 1.14 -11.89
C LEU A 38 17.83 1.73 -12.16
N ILE A 39 17.90 2.85 -12.89
CA ILE A 39 19.16 3.58 -13.16
C ILE A 39 19.78 4.03 -11.84
N THR A 40 18.97 4.64 -10.96
CA THR A 40 19.43 5.10 -9.64
C THR A 40 20.01 3.93 -8.84
N LEU A 41 19.30 2.80 -8.83
CA LEU A 41 19.74 1.58 -8.16
C LEU A 41 21.08 1.05 -8.73
N VAL A 42 21.18 0.95 -10.06
CA VAL A 42 22.40 0.47 -10.74
C VAL A 42 23.59 1.39 -10.46
N LEU A 43 23.40 2.71 -10.51
CA LEU A 43 24.46 3.68 -10.21
C LEU A 43 24.94 3.55 -8.77
N LEU A 44 24.02 3.40 -7.81
CA LEU A 44 24.35 3.21 -6.41
C LEU A 44 25.16 1.94 -6.18
N PHE A 45 24.79 0.82 -6.81
CA PHE A 45 25.58 -0.40 -6.74
C PHE A 45 26.92 -0.28 -7.44
N SER A 46 26.98 0.39 -8.59
CA SER A 46 28.24 0.59 -9.31
C SER A 46 29.23 1.40 -8.47
N PHE A 47 28.78 2.42 -7.74
CA PHE A 47 29.66 3.21 -6.88
C PHE A 47 30.02 2.55 -5.54
N LYS A 48 29.30 1.50 -5.13
CA LYS A 48 29.48 0.85 -3.82
C LYS A 48 29.83 -0.64 -3.87
N GLY A 49 29.91 -1.23 -5.05
CA GLY A 49 30.12 -2.66 -5.27
C GLY A 49 31.40 -3.19 -4.61
N ASP A 50 32.52 -2.48 -4.75
CA ASP A 50 33.80 -2.93 -4.20
C ASP A 50 33.78 -3.03 -2.67
N VAL A 51 33.13 -2.07 -2.01
CA VAL A 51 33.02 -2.05 -0.53
C VAL A 51 32.03 -3.10 -0.03
N ILE A 52 30.97 -3.37 -0.81
CA ILE A 52 29.99 -4.42 -0.53
C ILE A 52 30.67 -5.80 -0.56
N VAL A 53 31.51 -6.06 -1.55
CA VAL A 53 32.22 -7.34 -1.69
C VAL A 53 33.34 -7.48 -0.66
N ALA A 54 34.02 -6.39 -0.29
CA ALA A 54 35.13 -6.41 0.66
C ALA A 54 34.73 -6.65 2.12
N ASN A 55 33.49 -6.32 2.52
CA ASN A 55 33.05 -6.40 3.92
C ASN A 55 31.70 -7.14 4.10
N PRO A 56 31.64 -8.45 3.79
CA PRO A 56 30.40 -9.23 3.85
C PRO A 56 29.83 -9.38 5.26
N LEU A 57 30.69 -9.40 6.28
CA LEU A 57 30.26 -9.47 7.69
C LEU A 57 29.46 -8.23 8.08
N THR A 58 29.93 -7.03 7.74
CA THR A 58 29.24 -5.77 8.06
C THR A 58 27.85 -5.71 7.43
N ILE A 59 27.70 -6.23 6.21
CA ILE A 59 26.40 -6.36 5.53
C ILE A 59 25.46 -7.26 6.33
N LEU A 60 25.95 -8.40 6.81
CA LEU A 60 25.16 -9.33 7.61
C LEU A 60 24.67 -8.67 8.91
N TRP A 61 25.54 -7.89 9.58
CA TRP A 61 25.19 -7.11 10.77
C TRP A 61 24.11 -6.06 10.51
N ILE A 62 24.03 -5.49 9.30
CA ILE A 62 22.96 -4.55 8.89
C ILE A 62 21.69 -5.32 8.48
N ALA A 63 21.86 -6.46 7.83
CA ALA A 63 20.76 -7.26 7.31
C ALA A 63 19.87 -7.85 8.40
N ILE A 64 20.47 -8.34 9.49
CA ILE A 64 19.74 -8.98 10.58
C ILE A 64 18.74 -8.02 11.24
N PRO A 65 19.14 -6.80 11.69
CA PRO A 65 18.21 -5.82 12.24
C PRO A 65 17.10 -5.43 11.26
N LEU A 66 17.43 -5.18 9.99
CA LEU A 66 16.44 -4.80 8.98
C LEU A 66 15.44 -5.93 8.73
N PHE A 67 15.92 -7.16 8.60
CA PHE A 67 15.06 -8.33 8.42
C PHE A 67 14.09 -8.47 9.60
N ILE A 68 14.60 -8.40 10.82
CA ILE A 68 13.79 -8.52 12.03
C ILE A 68 12.76 -7.39 12.09
N GLN A 69 13.19 -6.14 11.86
CA GLN A 69 12.31 -4.97 11.86
C GLN A 69 11.16 -5.12 10.86
N THR A 70 11.45 -5.43 9.60
CA THR A 70 10.43 -5.58 8.54
C THR A 70 9.45 -6.70 8.89
N ASN A 71 9.94 -7.85 9.36
CA ASN A 71 9.07 -8.95 9.76
C ASN A 71 8.22 -8.59 10.98
N LEU A 72 8.77 -7.95 12.00
CA LEU A 72 8.04 -7.54 13.19
C LEU A 72 6.89 -6.58 12.85
N ILE A 73 7.18 -5.54 12.06
CA ILE A 73 6.15 -4.57 11.65
C ILE A 73 5.09 -5.25 10.78
N PHE A 74 5.50 -6.13 9.85
CA PHE A 74 4.58 -6.89 9.03
C PHE A 74 3.63 -7.76 9.87
N TRP A 75 4.17 -8.59 10.77
CA TRP A 75 3.34 -9.48 11.59
C TRP A 75 2.44 -8.71 12.54
N LEU A 76 2.92 -7.60 13.09
CA LEU A 76 2.12 -6.73 13.94
C LEU A 76 0.98 -6.09 13.14
N ALA A 77 1.25 -5.50 11.97
CA ALA A 77 0.25 -4.89 11.13
C ALA A 77 -0.76 -5.91 10.56
N TYR A 78 -0.28 -7.08 10.14
CA TYR A 78 -1.10 -8.17 9.61
C TYR A 78 -1.98 -8.81 10.70
N GLY A 79 -1.43 -8.97 11.90
CA GLY A 79 -2.16 -9.42 13.09
C GLY A 79 -3.21 -8.41 13.53
N LEU A 80 -2.87 -7.13 13.59
CA LEU A 80 -3.82 -6.05 13.89
C LEU A 80 -4.94 -5.98 12.83
N ALA A 81 -4.61 -6.08 11.55
CA ALA A 81 -5.60 -6.11 10.48
C ALA A 81 -6.57 -7.28 10.64
N LYS A 82 -6.08 -8.44 11.10
CA LYS A 82 -6.92 -9.59 11.44
C LYS A 82 -7.80 -9.33 12.67
N MET A 83 -7.26 -8.71 13.72
CA MET A 83 -8.05 -8.33 14.92
C MET A 83 -9.14 -7.31 14.59
N LEU A 84 -8.88 -6.42 13.63
CA LEU A 84 -9.85 -5.43 13.12
C LEU A 84 -10.81 -6.01 12.08
N HIS A 85 -10.77 -7.32 11.81
CA HIS A 85 -11.66 -8.01 10.87
C HIS A 85 -11.62 -7.42 9.45
N LEU A 86 -10.45 -6.92 9.00
CA LEU A 86 -10.27 -6.44 7.64
C LEU A 86 -10.26 -7.61 6.65
N GLU A 87 -10.77 -7.37 5.44
CA GLU A 87 -10.66 -8.32 4.34
C GLU A 87 -9.20 -8.48 3.91
N TYR A 88 -8.87 -9.62 3.29
CA TYR A 88 -7.52 -9.88 2.77
C TYR A 88 -7.04 -8.76 1.82
N GLU A 89 -7.97 -8.22 1.02
CA GLU A 89 -7.70 -7.21 0.01
C GLU A 89 -7.19 -5.89 0.61
N ASP A 90 -7.58 -5.59 1.85
CA ASP A 90 -7.09 -4.41 2.58
C ASP A 90 -5.97 -4.77 3.56
N ALA A 91 -6.09 -5.91 4.24
CA ALA A 91 -5.15 -6.34 5.28
C ALA A 91 -3.74 -6.61 4.73
N ALA A 92 -3.62 -7.30 3.58
CA ALA A 92 -2.33 -7.64 3.02
C ALA A 92 -1.58 -6.41 2.48
N PRO A 93 -2.18 -5.53 1.66
CA PRO A 93 -1.51 -4.30 1.23
C PRO A 93 -1.18 -3.36 2.39
N SER A 94 -2.08 -3.22 3.37
CA SER A 94 -1.83 -2.35 4.54
C SER A 94 -0.64 -2.82 5.38
N ALA A 95 -0.54 -4.14 5.63
CA ALA A 95 0.59 -4.71 6.35
C ALA A 95 1.92 -4.54 5.58
N MET A 96 1.87 -4.67 4.25
CA MET A 96 3.03 -4.47 3.38
C MET A 96 3.47 -3.00 3.34
N ILE A 97 2.53 -2.06 3.28
CA ILE A 97 2.84 -0.62 3.36
C ILE A 97 3.50 -0.30 4.70
N GLY A 98 2.97 -0.84 5.81
CA GLY A 98 3.55 -0.63 7.13
C GLY A 98 4.98 -1.16 7.27
N ALA A 99 5.28 -2.32 6.65
CA ALA A 99 6.59 -2.95 6.74
C ALA A 99 7.65 -2.37 5.76
N SER A 100 7.22 -1.67 4.71
CA SER A 100 8.09 -1.14 3.66
C SER A 100 8.81 0.13 4.09
N ASN A 101 10.05 0.31 3.65
CA ASN A 101 10.81 1.55 3.84
C ASN A 101 11.02 2.27 2.50
N HIS A 102 10.96 3.61 2.53
CA HIS A 102 11.19 4.42 1.34
C HIS A 102 12.69 4.71 1.14
N PHE A 103 13.41 3.72 0.61
CA PHE A 103 14.87 3.83 0.49
C PHE A 103 15.37 4.93 -0.40
N GLU A 104 14.64 5.31 -1.45
CA GLU A 104 15.08 6.37 -2.35
C GLU A 104 15.34 7.68 -1.59
N VAL A 105 14.43 8.03 -0.68
CA VAL A 105 14.58 9.19 0.21
C VAL A 105 15.66 8.96 1.26
N ALA A 106 15.79 7.73 1.79
CA ALA A 106 16.83 7.39 2.77
C ALA A 106 18.25 7.53 2.18
N ILE A 107 18.47 7.03 0.97
CA ILE A 107 19.75 7.10 0.26
C ILE A 107 20.09 8.55 -0.08
N ALA A 108 19.11 9.33 -0.56
CA ALA A 108 19.30 10.74 -0.84
C ALA A 108 19.73 11.52 0.41
N THR A 109 19.05 11.27 1.53
CA THR A 109 19.34 11.93 2.82
C THR A 109 20.69 11.51 3.38
N ALA A 110 21.02 10.21 3.35
CA ALA A 110 22.29 9.70 3.84
C ALA A 110 23.48 10.22 3.01
N THR A 111 23.33 10.27 1.68
CA THR A 111 24.34 10.83 0.78
C THR A 111 24.52 12.33 1.00
N LEU A 112 23.43 13.07 1.22
CA LEU A 112 23.47 14.51 1.44
C LEU A 112 24.13 14.89 2.78
N LEU A 113 23.80 14.18 3.86
CA LEU A 113 24.26 14.51 5.21
C LEU A 113 25.64 13.94 5.54
N PHE A 114 25.91 12.70 5.12
CA PHE A 114 27.12 11.97 5.49
C PHE A 114 28.10 11.79 4.31
N GLY A 115 27.71 12.22 3.11
CA GLY A 115 28.49 12.03 1.90
C GLY A 115 28.35 10.62 1.33
N LEU A 116 28.61 10.51 0.02
CA LEU A 116 28.49 9.26 -0.71
C LEU A 116 29.39 8.17 -0.13
N SER A 117 30.60 8.50 0.31
CA SER A 117 31.61 7.55 0.80
C SER A 117 31.35 6.99 2.21
N SER A 118 30.35 7.50 2.93
CA SER A 118 30.08 7.07 4.31
C SER A 118 29.53 5.64 4.42
N GLY A 119 29.73 5.05 5.60
CA GLY A 119 29.08 3.78 5.97
C GLY A 119 27.57 3.89 6.07
N ALA A 120 27.03 5.08 6.40
CA ALA A 120 25.60 5.34 6.44
C ALA A 120 24.97 5.26 5.04
N ALA A 121 25.57 5.90 4.03
CA ALA A 121 25.11 5.79 2.65
C ALA A 121 25.21 4.34 2.14
N LEU A 122 26.28 3.61 2.48
CA LEU A 122 26.42 2.19 2.13
C LEU A 122 25.33 1.32 2.77
N ALA A 123 25.01 1.54 4.05
CA ALA A 123 23.97 0.79 4.75
C ALA A 123 22.60 0.96 4.10
N THR A 124 22.26 2.17 3.63
CA THR A 124 20.98 2.42 2.94
C THR A 124 20.85 1.69 1.60
N VAL A 125 21.93 1.64 0.80
CA VAL A 125 21.95 0.92 -0.48
C VAL A 125 21.88 -0.59 -0.27
N VAL A 126 22.66 -1.10 0.69
CA VAL A 126 22.64 -2.51 1.08
C VAL A 126 21.26 -2.91 1.63
N GLY A 127 20.63 -2.04 2.41
CA GLY A 127 19.27 -2.26 2.93
C GLY A 127 18.25 -2.53 1.82
N VAL A 128 18.32 -1.82 0.70
CA VAL A 128 17.45 -2.07 -0.47
C VAL A 128 17.61 -3.49 -1.01
N LEU A 129 18.84 -3.99 -1.14
CA LEU A 129 19.09 -5.34 -1.64
C LEU A 129 18.44 -6.42 -0.79
N ILE A 130 18.36 -6.17 0.51
CA ILE A 130 17.83 -7.13 1.48
C ILE A 130 16.32 -6.98 1.57
N GLU A 131 15.79 -5.76 1.55
CA GLU A 131 14.36 -5.53 1.70
C GLU A 131 13.56 -6.05 0.50
N VAL A 132 14.00 -5.82 -0.74
CA VAL A 132 13.27 -6.31 -1.93
C VAL A 132 12.97 -7.82 -1.87
N PRO A 133 13.95 -8.72 -1.64
CA PRO A 133 13.66 -10.16 -1.54
C PRO A 133 12.84 -10.51 -0.29
N VAL A 134 13.03 -9.82 0.84
CA VAL A 134 12.21 -10.02 2.04
C VAL A 134 10.76 -9.66 1.78
N MET A 135 10.51 -8.54 1.09
CA MET A 135 9.17 -8.13 0.70
C MET A 135 8.53 -9.14 -0.25
N LEU A 136 9.26 -9.65 -1.25
CA LEU A 136 8.75 -10.74 -2.11
C LEU A 136 8.44 -12.02 -1.31
N MET A 137 9.24 -12.35 -0.30
CA MET A 137 8.97 -13.45 0.62
C MET A 137 7.67 -13.21 1.40
N LEU A 138 7.47 -12.00 1.93
CA LEU A 138 6.25 -11.63 2.67
C LEU A 138 5.01 -11.62 1.76
N VAL A 139 5.11 -11.14 0.52
CA VAL A 139 4.03 -11.26 -0.48
C VAL A 139 3.64 -12.73 -0.64
N LYS A 140 4.61 -13.62 -0.78
CA LYS A 140 4.35 -15.06 -0.92
C LYS A 140 3.68 -15.64 0.32
N ILE A 141 4.03 -15.15 1.50
CA ILE A 141 3.35 -15.51 2.76
C ILE A 141 1.89 -15.03 2.72
N CYS A 142 1.62 -13.76 2.41
CA CYS A 142 0.26 -13.23 2.25
C CYS A 142 -0.57 -14.09 1.28
N LEU A 143 -0.03 -14.39 0.10
CA LEU A 143 -0.71 -15.21 -0.90
C LEU A 143 -1.06 -16.60 -0.37
N LYS A 144 -0.23 -17.19 0.50
CA LYS A 144 -0.48 -18.49 1.15
C LYS A 144 -1.50 -18.36 2.29
N THR A 145 -1.49 -17.25 3.03
CA THR A 145 -2.37 -16.99 4.19
C THR A 145 -3.71 -16.34 3.81
N LYS A 146 -4.04 -16.23 2.52
CA LYS A 146 -5.37 -15.78 2.03
C LYS A 146 -6.55 -16.44 2.75
N HIS A 147 -6.42 -17.72 3.07
CA HIS A 147 -7.46 -18.49 3.76
C HIS A 147 -7.71 -18.04 5.21
N TRP A 148 -6.78 -17.32 5.86
CA TRP A 148 -6.93 -16.83 7.23
C TRP A 148 -7.89 -15.64 7.37
N PHE A 149 -8.26 -15.04 6.24
CA PHE A 149 -9.12 -13.86 6.14
C PHE A 149 -10.42 -14.19 5.38
N ARG A 150 -10.70 -15.48 5.15
CA ARG A 150 -11.80 -15.96 4.32
C ARG A 150 -13.18 -15.94 5.02
N ASP A 151 -13.26 -15.43 6.24
CA ASP A 151 -14.47 -15.46 7.08
C ASP A 151 -15.14 -14.10 7.32
N VAL A 152 -14.94 -13.10 6.46
CA VAL A 152 -15.67 -11.82 6.59
C VAL A 152 -17.02 -11.84 5.83
N LEU A 153 -17.15 -12.67 4.79
CA LEU A 153 -18.42 -12.87 4.07
C LEU A 153 -19.30 -13.99 4.67
N GLY A 154 -18.85 -14.65 5.74
CA GLY A 154 -19.66 -15.63 6.49
C GLY A 154 -20.48 -15.03 7.64
N GLY A 155 -20.39 -13.71 7.86
CA GLY A 155 -21.04 -13.03 8.99
C GLY A 155 -21.84 -11.78 8.63
N LEU A 156 -21.82 -11.35 7.37
CA LEU A 156 -22.88 -10.51 6.82
C LEU A 156 -23.78 -11.45 6.04
N ASP A 157 -24.73 -12.09 6.73
CA ASP A 157 -25.87 -12.70 6.07
C ASP A 157 -26.56 -11.58 5.31
N LEU A 158 -26.15 -11.38 4.06
CA LEU A 158 -26.75 -10.43 3.13
C LEU A 158 -28.26 -10.70 3.05
N HIS A 159 -28.65 -11.95 3.28
CA HIS A 159 -30.02 -12.38 3.45
C HIS A 159 -30.70 -11.80 4.71
N GLU A 160 -30.06 -11.79 5.89
CA GLU A 160 -30.61 -11.16 7.10
C GLU A 160 -30.64 -9.64 6.98
N ALA A 161 -29.57 -9.01 6.48
CA ALA A 161 -29.52 -7.57 6.27
C ALA A 161 -30.58 -7.10 5.24
N VAL A 162 -30.74 -7.83 4.13
CA VAL A 162 -31.80 -7.55 3.14
C VAL A 162 -33.19 -7.86 3.70
N ALA A 163 -33.36 -8.92 4.49
CA ALA A 163 -34.63 -9.24 5.13
C ALA A 163 -35.04 -8.17 6.17
N GLN A 164 -34.08 -7.65 6.94
CA GLN A 164 -34.27 -6.55 7.90
C GLN A 164 -34.73 -5.29 7.15
N VAL A 165 -34.00 -4.88 6.10
CA VAL A 165 -34.36 -3.71 5.29
C VAL A 165 -35.72 -3.89 4.62
N MET A 166 -36.04 -5.08 4.11
CA MET A 166 -37.35 -5.37 3.53
C MET A 166 -38.48 -5.30 4.56
N ASN A 167 -38.26 -5.77 5.79
CA ASN A 167 -39.25 -5.68 6.87
C ASN A 167 -39.48 -4.23 7.30
N ASP A 168 -38.43 -3.43 7.39
CA ASP A 168 -38.52 -2.00 7.72
C ASP A 168 -39.29 -1.22 6.64
N VAL A 169 -39.03 -1.52 5.35
CA VAL A 169 -39.79 -0.93 4.23
C VAL A 169 -41.27 -1.30 4.28
N ARG A 170 -41.60 -2.56 4.62
CA ARG A 170 -43.00 -3.00 4.76
C ARG A 170 -43.70 -2.33 5.94
N ALA A 171 -43.01 -2.18 7.06
CA ALA A 171 -43.54 -1.48 8.24
C ALA A 171 -43.88 -0.02 7.91
N LEU A 172 -42.97 0.68 7.21
CA LEU A 172 -43.19 2.05 6.75
C LEU A 172 -44.35 2.16 5.76
N GLN A 173 -44.47 1.23 4.81
CA GLN A 173 -45.60 1.21 3.87
C GLN A 173 -46.94 1.05 4.60
N GLN A 174 -46.98 0.21 5.63
CA GLN A 174 -48.18 0.01 6.43
C GLN A 174 -48.54 1.25 7.26
N GLU A 175 -47.53 1.92 7.81
CA GLU A 175 -47.71 3.17 8.57
C GLU A 175 -48.23 4.30 7.67
N VAL A 176 -47.65 4.46 6.48
CA VAL A 176 -48.12 5.44 5.47
C VAL A 176 -49.57 5.14 5.05
N LYS A 177 -49.92 3.88 4.82
CA LYS A 177 -51.28 3.48 4.45
C LYS A 177 -52.29 3.79 5.57
N ASN A 178 -51.90 3.54 6.83
CA ASN A 178 -52.72 3.88 8.00
C ASN A 178 -52.91 5.40 8.15
N LEU A 179 -51.89 6.20 7.86
CA LEU A 179 -51.97 7.66 7.89
C LEU A 179 -52.87 8.20 6.76
N GLN A 180 -52.75 7.67 5.55
CA GLN A 180 -53.63 8.02 4.43
C GLN A 180 -55.10 7.71 4.74
N THR A 181 -55.37 6.56 5.37
CA THR A 181 -56.73 6.16 5.78
C THR A 181 -57.28 7.09 6.87
N LYS A 182 -56.45 7.50 7.84
CA LYS A 182 -56.85 8.49 8.87
C LYS A 182 -57.12 9.88 8.29
N LEU A 183 -56.32 10.32 7.31
CA LEU A 183 -56.48 11.62 6.65
C LEU A 183 -57.70 11.66 5.72
N GLY A 184 -58.00 10.57 5.01
CA GLY A 184 -59.19 10.46 4.15
C GLY A 184 -60.51 10.32 4.91
N SER A 185 -60.48 10.01 6.21
CA SER A 185 -61.67 9.95 7.07
C SER A 185 -62.04 11.29 7.74
N ARG A 186 -61.25 12.35 7.50
CA ARG A 186 -61.44 13.70 8.09
C ARG A 186 -61.93 14.76 7.10
N SER A 187 -62.23 14.38 5.86
CA SER A 187 -62.90 15.20 4.84
C SER A 187 -64.32 14.70 4.61
#